data_AF-A0A1I0Z0J3-F1
#
_entry.id   AF-A0A1I0Z0J3-F1
#
_cell.length_a   1.000
_cell.length_b   1.000
_cell.length_c   1.000
_cell.angle_alpha   90.00
_cell.angle_beta   90.00
_cell.angle_gamma   90.00
#
_symmetry.space_group_name_H-M   'P 1'
#
loop_
_entity.id
_entity.type
_entity.pdbx_description
1 polymer ?
#
loop_
_entity_poly.entity_id
_entity_poly.type
_entity_poly.pdbx_seq_one_letter_code
_entity_poly.pdbx_strand_id
1 'polypeptide(L)'
;MKKKLLIALLALTLCVAVPVGVANFNQKTDEKAATNSISANENETDNSEKNNLESDSKSKLQDKEENKDVNSSNEEEIDKNSEENKSEDNESLANQDISDENVDEETSGNENTDKTGESDKGVVAGMYKEVEKEFVDYNTADTSSSRLKVNETLSDQYIVPDKYSTGVKGTLTVVNKGTVCNGVPIYVSGNIGLFNPKYVDIPDTVTISGYDFESFKEFTVLKCAYDKNKTVIFENCKFSRFRTAIVQDKVKFIFKNCTFQNFYGSNAELKNCYLGGVMRDCTNPFQNVTYDSCMFADICKPLESGVLHSDGCQIYANKDAAAINIHFKNCRFEMPRFRFSNTESQNTVNTCIGLMLEYNTGDDITWERCVVNGGGYSIYLSGKHGCTFTNASLKDIRVGCSHEYGILYRDSTGGAEYVNVRDTDSLYVGSVWKDKDGIHMSVTNDTNEERKLMVYTNKGWRKYNVAACKTCNQLTIDKYSYKDMPFDIDITIPEDIDFLVCYDTTSDITKQIRFVNMGDSEVFVYDYEKYLSKVVSEE
;
A
#
# COMPACT_ATOMS: atom_id res chain seq x y z
N MET A 1 -27.51 47.70 -29.46
CA MET A 1 -28.68 48.54 -29.06
C MET A 1 -29.56 47.76 -28.08
N LYS A 2 -30.30 48.46 -27.21
CA LYS A 2 -31.50 48.05 -26.43
C LYS A 2 -31.72 46.55 -26.07
N LYS A 3 -31.71 46.28 -24.74
CA LYS A 3 -32.74 45.52 -23.96
C LYS A 3 -32.94 44.00 -24.23
N LYS A 4 -33.40 43.12 -23.32
CA LYS A 4 -33.62 43.08 -21.84
C LYS A 4 -33.83 41.57 -21.44
N LEU A 5 -33.47 41.08 -20.25
CA LEU A 5 -34.26 40.97 -18.98
C LEU A 5 -35.59 40.16 -19.13
N LEU A 6 -36.07 39.24 -18.27
CA LEU A 6 -35.62 38.44 -17.07
C LEU A 6 -36.86 37.60 -16.58
N ILE A 7 -36.72 36.73 -15.56
CA ILE A 7 -37.80 36.10 -14.72
C ILE A 7 -38.54 34.92 -15.41
N ALA A 8 -38.77 33.69 -14.88
CA ALA A 8 -38.72 33.01 -13.56
C ALA A 8 -40.10 32.74 -12.87
N LEU A 9 -40.10 31.98 -11.75
CA LEU A 9 -41.23 31.43 -10.92
C LEU A 9 -41.82 30.07 -11.39
N LEU A 10 -41.73 28.97 -10.60
CA LEU A 10 -42.54 28.45 -9.44
C LEU A 10 -43.86 27.72 -9.86
N ALA A 11 -44.44 26.72 -9.14
CA ALA A 11 -43.99 25.74 -8.12
C ALA A 11 -45.12 24.77 -7.69
N LEU A 12 -44.78 23.69 -6.94
CA LEU A 12 -45.65 22.80 -6.12
C LEU A 12 -46.72 21.97 -6.90
N THR A 13 -47.35 20.88 -6.38
CA THR A 13 -47.77 20.55 -5.00
C THR A 13 -47.77 19.01 -4.71
N LEU A 14 -48.03 18.63 -3.45
CA LEU A 14 -48.09 17.29 -2.81
C LEU A 14 -49.25 16.38 -3.36
N CYS A 15 -49.40 15.07 -3.08
CA CYS A 15 -49.74 14.47 -1.76
C CYS A 15 -49.84 12.90 -1.70
N VAL A 16 -49.39 12.32 -0.58
CA VAL A 16 -50.06 11.30 0.30
C VAL A 16 -50.56 9.94 -0.25
N ALA A 17 -50.07 8.81 0.32
CA ALA A 17 -50.87 7.79 1.06
C ALA A 17 -50.05 6.56 1.54
N VAL A 18 -50.43 5.96 2.69
CA VAL A 18 -50.02 4.62 3.18
C VAL A 18 -51.22 3.95 3.87
N PRO A 19 -51.48 2.65 3.65
CA PRO A 19 -51.74 1.71 4.77
C PRO A 19 -51.03 0.34 4.58
N VAL A 20 -50.27 -0.16 5.56
CA VAL A 20 -50.70 -1.06 6.66
C VAL A 20 -51.16 -2.46 6.21
N GLY A 21 -50.47 -3.51 6.72
CA GLY A 21 -50.92 -4.91 6.66
C GLY A 21 -50.07 -5.80 7.57
N VAL A 22 -50.67 -6.42 8.59
CA VAL A 22 -50.02 -7.34 9.54
C VAL A 22 -50.83 -8.64 9.63
N ALA A 23 -50.16 -9.79 9.59
CA ALA A 23 -50.77 -11.09 9.92
C ALA A 23 -49.71 -12.05 10.49
N ASN A 24 -50.07 -12.75 11.57
CA ASN A 24 -49.25 -13.81 12.18
C ASN A 24 -49.48 -15.15 11.47
N PHE A 25 -48.55 -16.09 11.63
CA PHE A 25 -48.94 -17.49 11.82
C PHE A 25 -48.09 -18.17 12.89
N ASN A 26 -48.76 -18.88 13.79
CA ASN A 26 -48.17 -19.74 14.82
C ASN A 26 -48.36 -21.19 14.41
N GLN A 27 -47.38 -22.06 14.66
CA GLN A 27 -47.70 -23.42 15.07
C GLN A 27 -46.59 -24.07 15.91
N LYS A 28 -47.01 -24.78 16.97
CA LYS A 28 -46.18 -25.67 17.80
C LYS A 28 -46.51 -27.12 17.47
N THR A 29 -45.50 -27.97 17.63
CA THR A 29 -45.52 -29.35 18.18
C THR A 29 -44.04 -29.64 18.51
N ASP A 30 -43.62 -30.13 19.68
CA ASP A 30 -43.97 -31.40 20.35
C ASP A 30 -43.58 -32.62 19.47
N GLU A 31 -42.87 -33.66 19.94
CA GLU A 31 -42.51 -34.05 21.31
C GLU A 31 -41.37 -35.10 21.33
N LYS A 32 -40.87 -35.42 22.54
CA LYS A 32 -40.23 -36.69 22.99
C LYS A 32 -38.83 -37.11 22.50
N ALA A 33 -37.98 -37.35 23.50
CA ALA A 33 -36.68 -38.00 23.41
C ALA A 33 -36.76 -39.55 23.34
N ALA A 34 -35.62 -40.18 23.03
CA ALA A 34 -35.32 -41.58 23.28
C ALA A 34 -33.93 -41.71 23.96
N THR A 35 -33.67 -42.79 24.69
CA THR A 35 -32.53 -42.92 25.63
C THR A 35 -31.77 -44.25 25.51
N ASN A 36 -30.56 -44.26 26.10
CA ASN A 36 -29.76 -45.42 26.55
C ASN A 36 -29.10 -46.34 25.50
N SER A 37 -27.77 -46.30 25.44
CA SER A 37 -26.82 -47.35 25.92
C SER A 37 -25.41 -46.96 25.43
N ILE A 38 -24.38 -46.81 26.26
CA ILE A 38 -23.73 -47.79 27.16
C ILE A 38 -23.25 -49.04 26.43
N SER A 39 -22.00 -49.00 25.98
CA SER A 39 -21.03 -50.06 26.28
C SER A 39 -19.64 -49.44 26.46
N ALA A 40 -18.90 -49.95 27.43
CA ALA A 40 -17.47 -49.70 27.57
C ALA A 40 -16.75 -51.04 27.37
N ASN A 41 -15.49 -51.00 26.96
CA ASN A 41 -14.57 -52.11 27.16
C ASN A 41 -13.16 -51.55 27.34
N GLU A 42 -12.38 -52.19 28.20
CA GLU A 42 -11.07 -51.71 28.62
C GLU A 42 -9.92 -52.45 27.92
N ASN A 43 -8.70 -51.94 28.09
CA ASN A 43 -7.43 -52.67 28.22
C ASN A 43 -7.15 -53.88 27.30
N GLU A 44 -6.04 -53.83 26.56
CA GLU A 44 -4.84 -54.50 27.09
C GLU A 44 -3.51 -53.94 26.55
N THR A 45 -2.51 -54.11 27.40
CA THR A 45 -1.10 -53.73 27.35
C THR A 45 -0.29 -54.36 26.21
N ASP A 46 0.86 -53.75 25.87
CA ASP A 46 2.14 -54.49 25.96
C ASP A 46 3.34 -53.57 26.29
N ASN A 47 4.48 -54.16 26.65
CA ASN A 47 5.67 -53.51 27.23
C ASN A 47 6.84 -53.38 26.24
N SER A 48 7.75 -52.44 26.50
CA SER A 48 9.19 -52.69 26.31
C SER A 48 10.08 -51.87 27.25
N GLU A 49 10.87 -52.58 28.05
CA GLU A 49 12.01 -52.13 28.87
C GLU A 49 13.31 -52.09 28.00
N LYS A 50 14.49 -51.55 28.35
CA LYS A 50 15.04 -50.61 29.37
C LYS A 50 16.54 -50.34 29.03
N ASN A 51 17.21 -49.50 29.83
CA ASN A 51 18.68 -49.39 30.05
C ASN A 51 19.48 -48.59 28.98
N ASN A 52 20.67 -47.98 29.21
CA ASN A 52 21.42 -47.36 30.34
C ASN A 52 22.66 -46.66 29.69
N LEU A 53 23.55 -45.84 30.28
CA LEU A 53 23.88 -45.34 31.64
C LEU A 53 23.74 -43.79 31.67
N GLU A 54 23.87 -42.97 32.73
CA GLU A 54 24.57 -42.98 34.04
C GLU A 54 26.06 -42.52 34.06
N SER A 55 26.29 -41.22 34.32
CA SER A 55 27.45 -40.59 35.04
C SER A 55 27.28 -39.06 34.93
N ASP A 56 27.07 -38.24 35.96
CA ASP A 56 27.68 -38.05 37.30
C ASP A 56 28.87 -37.07 37.32
N SER A 57 28.69 -35.95 38.01
CA SER A 57 29.74 -35.20 38.75
C SER A 57 29.14 -34.00 39.50
N LYS A 58 29.57 -33.79 40.75
CA LYS A 58 29.28 -32.62 41.60
C LYS A 58 30.59 -31.98 42.05
N SER A 59 30.59 -30.66 42.22
CA SER A 59 31.60 -29.94 43.02
C SER A 59 30.99 -28.84 43.87
N LYS A 60 31.49 -28.71 45.10
CA LYS A 60 31.32 -27.56 46.03
C LYS A 60 32.55 -26.62 45.87
N LEU A 61 32.78 -25.49 46.55
CA LEU A 61 32.28 -24.81 47.77
C LEU A 61 32.10 -23.28 47.47
N GLN A 62 31.37 -22.47 48.26
CA GLN A 62 31.80 -21.55 49.38
C GLN A 62 33.06 -20.69 49.07
N ASP A 63 33.22 -19.42 49.49
CA ASP A 63 32.75 -18.66 50.68
C ASP A 63 31.99 -17.32 50.33
N LYS A 64 31.30 -16.53 51.19
CA LYS A 64 31.52 -15.96 52.56
C LYS A 64 32.63 -14.86 52.57
N GLU A 65 32.58 -13.69 53.23
CA GLU A 65 31.72 -12.99 54.24
C GLU A 65 31.51 -11.50 53.82
N GLU A 66 30.46 -10.73 54.16
CA GLU A 66 29.87 -10.22 55.44
C GLU A 66 30.61 -9.02 56.10
N ASN A 67 29.99 -7.82 56.01
CA ASN A 67 30.10 -6.58 56.84
C ASN A 67 29.29 -5.48 56.11
N LYS A 68 28.20 -4.84 56.58
CA LYS A 68 27.55 -4.62 57.89
C LYS A 68 28.00 -3.35 58.63
N ASP A 69 27.05 -2.77 59.37
CA ASP A 69 27.10 -1.64 60.32
C ASP A 69 27.24 -0.19 59.80
N VAL A 70 26.60 0.85 60.40
CA VAL A 70 25.31 0.95 61.14
C VAL A 70 24.95 2.45 61.43
N ASN A 71 23.70 2.74 61.83
CA ASN A 71 23.19 3.99 62.48
C ASN A 71 23.06 5.31 61.66
N SER A 72 22.13 6.24 61.99
CA SER A 72 20.90 6.15 62.82
C SER A 72 19.94 7.35 62.70
N SER A 73 18.68 7.12 63.10
CA SER A 73 17.80 7.97 63.95
C SER A 73 17.43 9.41 63.55
N ASN A 74 16.14 9.64 63.24
CA ASN A 74 15.10 10.33 64.05
C ASN A 74 13.78 10.36 63.20
N GLU A 75 12.54 10.10 63.65
CA GLU A 75 11.74 10.47 64.86
C GLU A 75 11.40 11.98 64.92
N GLU A 76 10.17 12.50 65.08
CA GLU A 76 8.75 12.09 64.88
C GLU A 76 8.00 13.34 64.29
N GLU A 77 6.68 13.52 64.05
CA GLU A 77 5.36 12.93 64.38
C GLU A 77 4.49 12.85 63.08
N ILE A 78 3.56 11.92 62.86
CA ILE A 78 2.17 11.75 63.38
C ILE A 78 1.20 12.94 63.13
N ASP A 79 0.27 12.78 62.17
CA ASP A 79 -1.17 12.88 62.45
C ASP A 79 -1.97 11.95 61.49
N LYS A 80 -3.28 11.80 61.69
CA LYS A 80 -4.08 10.61 61.33
C LYS A 80 -5.23 10.84 60.34
N ASN A 81 -5.85 9.72 59.96
CA ASN A 81 -7.11 9.52 59.23
C ASN A 81 -6.99 9.53 57.69
N SER A 82 -7.55 8.56 56.95
CA SER A 82 -8.17 7.29 57.38
C SER A 82 -8.24 6.25 56.26
N GLU A 83 -8.35 4.99 56.69
CA GLU A 83 -8.96 3.79 56.08
C GLU A 83 -10.04 4.03 55.00
N GLU A 84 -10.35 3.12 54.06
CA GLU A 84 -9.77 1.84 53.61
C GLU A 84 -10.35 1.56 52.19
N ASN A 85 -9.65 0.88 51.27
CA ASN A 85 -9.64 -0.59 51.16
C ASN A 85 -8.53 -1.09 50.22
N LYS A 86 -8.23 -2.39 50.28
CA LYS A 86 -7.15 -3.06 49.51
C LYS A 86 -7.71 -3.88 48.35
N SER A 87 -6.82 -4.19 47.38
CA SER A 87 -6.68 -5.44 46.60
C SER A 87 -7.96 -6.05 45.98
N GLU A 88 -7.95 -6.44 44.71
CA GLU A 88 -7.15 -7.59 44.24
C GLU A 88 -6.63 -7.43 42.80
N ASP A 89 -5.47 -8.05 42.53
CA ASP A 89 -4.93 -8.23 41.19
C ASP A 89 -5.71 -9.33 40.44
N ASN A 90 -6.01 -9.12 39.16
CA ASN A 90 -6.23 -10.23 38.21
C ASN A 90 -5.98 -9.79 36.76
N GLU A 91 -5.30 -10.64 36.01
CA GLU A 91 -5.05 -10.44 34.59
C GLU A 91 -6.29 -10.78 33.76
N SER A 92 -6.68 -9.91 32.81
CA SER A 92 -7.45 -10.35 31.64
C SER A 92 -7.17 -9.44 30.43
N LEU A 93 -6.76 -10.07 29.34
CA LEU A 93 -6.57 -9.41 28.04
C LEU A 93 -7.92 -9.32 27.33
N ALA A 94 -8.58 -8.15 27.42
CA ALA A 94 -9.81 -7.87 26.69
C ALA A 94 -9.53 -7.69 25.19
N ASN A 95 -9.55 -8.80 24.45
CA ASN A 95 -9.61 -8.81 23.00
C ASN A 95 -11.04 -8.50 22.52
N GLN A 96 -11.13 -7.87 21.33
CA GLN A 96 -12.25 -7.82 20.39
C GLN A 96 -13.69 -8.07 20.87
N ASP A 97 -14.58 -7.12 20.56
CA ASP A 97 -15.94 -7.47 20.12
C ASP A 97 -16.46 -6.47 19.07
N ILE A 98 -16.29 -6.82 17.79
CA ILE A 98 -17.28 -6.56 16.74
C ILE A 98 -17.36 -7.88 15.97
N SER A 99 -18.57 -8.43 15.90
CA SER A 99 -18.87 -9.72 15.32
C SER A 99 -18.70 -9.76 13.80
N ASP A 100 -18.37 -10.93 13.28
CA ASP A 100 -19.17 -11.57 12.22
C ASP A 100 -18.88 -13.07 12.23
N GLU A 101 -19.76 -13.84 12.88
CA GLU A 101 -19.82 -15.30 12.70
C GLU A 101 -20.83 -15.63 11.61
N ASN A 102 -20.42 -16.45 10.64
CA ASN A 102 -21.24 -17.50 10.07
C ASN A 102 -20.31 -18.59 9.51
N VAL A 103 -20.57 -19.84 9.88
CA VAL A 103 -19.87 -21.05 9.43
C VAL A 103 -20.94 -22.08 9.08
N ASP A 104 -20.74 -22.80 7.99
CA ASP A 104 -21.21 -24.16 7.64
C ASP A 104 -20.73 -24.38 6.19
N GLU A 105 -19.56 -24.98 5.96
CA GLU A 105 -19.28 -26.44 5.88
C GLU A 105 -19.80 -27.14 4.60
N GLU A 106 -18.84 -27.41 3.69
CA GLU A 106 -18.73 -28.54 2.74
C GLU A 106 -19.89 -28.81 1.71
N THR A 107 -19.67 -29.40 0.52
CA THR A 107 -18.75 -30.49 0.11
C THR A 107 -18.35 -30.46 -1.38
N SER A 108 -17.23 -31.13 -1.68
CA SER A 108 -16.89 -31.83 -2.94
C SER A 108 -16.88 -31.09 -4.29
N GLY A 109 -15.69 -30.62 -4.68
CA GLY A 109 -14.83 -31.37 -5.63
C GLY A 109 -15.16 -31.42 -7.13
N ASN A 110 -14.20 -30.96 -7.94
CA ASN A 110 -13.77 -31.69 -9.14
C ASN A 110 -12.28 -31.41 -9.45
N GLU A 111 -11.62 -32.29 -10.21
CA GLU A 111 -10.17 -32.27 -10.47
C GLU A 111 -9.78 -31.66 -11.83
N ASN A 112 -8.48 -31.39 -12.00
CA ASN A 112 -7.74 -31.26 -13.28
C ASN A 112 -8.03 -30.01 -14.14
N THR A 113 -7.08 -29.43 -14.88
CA THR A 113 -5.72 -29.88 -15.29
C THR A 113 -4.66 -28.77 -15.16
N ASP A 114 -3.39 -29.16 -15.05
CA ASP A 114 -2.23 -28.33 -15.42
C ASP A 114 -2.43 -27.57 -16.74
N LYS A 115 -1.95 -26.32 -16.81
CA LYS A 115 -1.09 -25.89 -17.91
C LYS A 115 0.07 -25.01 -17.42
N THR A 116 1.26 -25.34 -17.93
CA THR A 116 2.51 -24.59 -17.78
C THR A 116 2.39 -23.17 -18.30
N GLY A 117 3.10 -22.23 -17.66
CA GLY A 117 3.05 -20.81 -18.00
C GLY A 117 3.57 -20.46 -19.40
N GLU A 118 3.09 -19.32 -19.90
CA GLU A 118 3.55 -18.66 -21.12
C GLU A 118 3.78 -17.18 -20.80
N SER A 119 4.74 -16.52 -21.44
CA SER A 119 5.17 -15.16 -21.04
C SER A 119 4.16 -14.09 -21.45
N ASP A 120 3.82 -13.19 -20.52
CA ASP A 120 2.99 -12.00 -20.77
C ASP A 120 3.66 -11.02 -21.76
N LYS A 121 3.53 -11.32 -23.06
CA LYS A 121 3.72 -10.36 -24.17
C LYS A 121 2.38 -9.93 -24.76
N GLY A 122 1.39 -9.73 -23.89
CA GLY A 122 0.12 -9.11 -24.23
C GLY A 122 0.28 -7.61 -24.47
N VAL A 123 0.46 -7.20 -25.72
CA VAL A 123 0.37 -5.78 -26.11
C VAL A 123 -1.03 -5.28 -25.76
N VAL A 124 -1.13 -4.29 -24.87
CA VAL A 124 -2.41 -3.74 -24.41
C VAL A 124 -3.01 -2.85 -25.49
N ALA A 125 -3.67 -3.49 -26.45
CA ALA A 125 -4.15 -2.90 -27.69
C ALA A 125 -5.13 -1.73 -27.43
N GLY A 126 -4.68 -0.50 -27.74
CA GLY A 126 -5.50 0.71 -27.70
C GLY A 126 -5.19 1.69 -26.56
N MET A 127 -4.25 1.40 -25.66
CA MET A 127 -3.83 2.38 -24.63
C MET A 127 -2.88 3.46 -25.14
N TYR A 128 -2.10 3.14 -26.18
CA TYR A 128 -1.25 4.10 -26.85
C TYR A 128 -1.16 3.77 -28.36
N LYS A 129 -0.69 4.74 -29.14
CA LYS A 129 -0.45 4.57 -30.57
C LYS A 129 0.76 5.41 -30.99
N GLU A 130 1.76 4.78 -31.63
CA GLU A 130 2.78 5.52 -32.37
C GLU A 130 2.11 6.23 -33.57
N VAL A 131 2.20 7.56 -33.61
CA VAL A 131 1.53 8.39 -34.64
C VAL A 131 2.51 8.98 -35.64
N GLU A 132 3.77 9.13 -35.25
CA GLU A 132 4.78 9.85 -36.03
C GLU A 132 6.19 9.39 -35.59
N LYS A 133 7.12 9.26 -36.54
CA LYS A 133 8.52 8.90 -36.29
C LYS A 133 9.41 9.50 -37.36
N GLU A 134 10.54 10.06 -36.94
CA GLU A 134 11.63 10.51 -37.81
C GLU A 134 12.93 9.84 -37.38
N PHE A 135 13.69 9.32 -38.35
CA PHE A 135 15.07 8.88 -38.14
C PHE A 135 16.02 10.03 -38.50
N VAL A 136 16.91 10.39 -37.57
CA VAL A 136 17.91 11.44 -37.77
C VAL A 136 19.29 10.86 -37.49
N ASP A 137 20.16 10.82 -38.52
CA ASP A 137 21.57 10.45 -38.31
C ASP A 137 22.32 11.64 -37.71
N TYR A 138 22.41 11.62 -36.38
CA TYR A 138 23.10 12.62 -35.56
C TYR A 138 24.58 12.81 -35.89
N ASN A 139 25.20 11.95 -36.69
CA ASN A 139 26.58 12.08 -37.15
C ASN A 139 26.73 13.00 -38.39
N THR A 140 25.64 13.31 -39.09
CA THR A 140 25.66 14.03 -40.38
C THR A 140 24.97 15.40 -40.38
N ALA A 141 24.25 15.74 -39.31
CA ALA A 141 23.45 16.96 -39.24
C ALA A 141 24.30 18.21 -38.94
N ASP A 142 24.09 19.27 -39.74
CA ASP A 142 24.93 20.47 -39.73
C ASP A 142 24.94 21.22 -38.38
N THR A 143 26.15 21.57 -37.96
CA THR A 143 26.50 22.31 -36.73
C THR A 143 25.98 23.76 -36.65
N SER A 144 25.34 24.28 -37.70
CA SER A 144 24.86 25.67 -37.77
C SER A 144 23.57 25.98 -36.99
N SER A 145 22.88 24.97 -36.46
CA SER A 145 21.55 25.12 -35.82
C SER A 145 21.61 25.03 -34.29
N SER A 146 20.70 25.74 -33.60
CA SER A 146 20.73 25.88 -32.13
C SER A 146 20.34 24.59 -31.42
N ARG A 147 21.34 23.78 -31.06
CA ARG A 147 21.17 22.65 -30.15
C ARG A 147 21.11 23.13 -28.69
N LEU A 148 20.21 22.57 -27.90
CA LEU A 148 20.02 22.86 -26.48
C LEU A 148 20.65 21.73 -25.66
N LYS A 149 21.45 22.08 -24.65
CA LYS A 149 21.95 21.11 -23.67
C LYS A 149 20.77 20.61 -22.84
N VAL A 150 20.58 19.30 -22.80
CA VAL A 150 19.61 18.65 -21.90
C VAL A 150 20.22 18.62 -20.50
N ASN A 151 19.41 18.91 -19.50
CA ASN A 151 19.80 18.85 -18.09
C ASN A 151 18.76 18.00 -17.35
N GLU A 152 19.18 17.40 -16.23
CA GLU A 152 18.26 16.69 -15.34
C GLU A 152 17.25 17.64 -14.71
N THR A 153 16.02 17.16 -14.54
CA THR A 153 14.93 17.85 -13.84
C THR A 153 14.65 17.20 -12.49
N LEU A 154 13.78 17.82 -11.67
CA LEU A 154 13.29 17.17 -10.45
C LEU A 154 12.58 15.83 -10.74
N SER A 155 11.94 15.67 -11.91
CA SER A 155 11.34 14.40 -12.35
C SER A 155 12.37 13.29 -12.59
N ASP A 156 13.63 13.65 -12.83
CA ASP A 156 14.73 12.71 -13.06
C ASP A 156 15.41 12.27 -11.76
N GLN A 157 15.37 13.14 -10.74
CA GLN A 157 15.85 12.86 -9.39
C GLN A 157 14.81 12.12 -8.53
N TYR A 158 13.52 12.38 -8.79
CA TYR A 158 12.38 11.79 -8.06
C TYR A 158 11.50 11.00 -9.05
N ILE A 159 12.03 9.85 -9.45
CA ILE A 159 11.34 8.89 -10.33
C ILE A 159 10.06 8.42 -9.65
N VAL A 160 8.92 8.61 -10.30
CA VAL A 160 7.63 8.18 -9.75
C VAL A 160 7.55 6.65 -9.70
N PRO A 161 7.13 6.05 -8.57
CA PRO A 161 6.98 4.61 -8.46
C PRO A 161 5.95 4.02 -9.43
N ASP A 162 6.18 2.77 -9.82
CA ASP A 162 5.33 1.99 -10.72
C ASP A 162 5.50 0.48 -10.46
N LYS A 163 4.73 -0.35 -11.17
CA LYS A 163 4.80 -1.83 -11.06
C LYS A 163 6.16 -2.43 -11.47
N TYR A 164 7.01 -1.67 -12.16
CA TYR A 164 8.33 -2.12 -12.61
C TYR A 164 9.40 -1.85 -11.54
N SER A 165 9.38 -0.67 -10.92
CA SER A 165 10.29 -0.24 -9.85
C SER A 165 9.91 -0.76 -8.45
N THR A 166 8.62 -1.07 -8.20
CA THR A 166 8.13 -1.48 -6.88
C THR A 166 7.71 -2.95 -6.80
N GLY A 167 7.66 -3.47 -5.57
CA GLY A 167 7.21 -4.82 -5.28
C GLY A 167 8.24 -5.89 -5.62
N VAL A 168 7.83 -7.16 -5.46
CA VAL A 168 8.72 -8.32 -5.66
C VAL A 168 9.09 -8.52 -7.13
N LYS A 169 10.27 -9.11 -7.36
CA LYS A 169 10.86 -9.40 -8.68
C LYS A 169 11.39 -10.83 -8.75
N GLY A 170 11.22 -11.47 -9.89
CA GLY A 170 11.65 -12.87 -10.11
C GLY A 170 10.81 -13.89 -9.32
N THR A 171 11.38 -15.06 -9.10
CA THR A 171 10.73 -16.18 -8.40
C THR A 171 11.02 -16.13 -6.89
N LEU A 172 10.01 -16.44 -6.08
CA LEU A 172 10.12 -16.52 -4.61
C LEU A 172 9.99 -17.97 -4.11
N THR A 173 10.54 -18.23 -2.92
CA THR A 173 10.38 -19.49 -2.20
C THR A 173 9.15 -19.41 -1.30
N VAL A 174 8.13 -20.25 -1.54
CA VAL A 174 6.91 -20.27 -0.71
C VAL A 174 7.21 -20.79 0.70
N VAL A 175 6.86 -20.00 1.70
CA VAL A 175 7.05 -20.30 3.12
C VAL A 175 5.93 -21.21 3.62
N ASN A 176 6.31 -22.25 4.33
CA ASN A 176 5.44 -23.29 4.86
C ASN A 176 5.71 -23.50 6.36
N LYS A 177 4.87 -24.31 7.03
CA LYS A 177 5.07 -24.64 8.45
C LYS A 177 6.42 -25.32 8.68
N GLY A 178 7.26 -24.71 9.52
CA GLY A 178 8.60 -25.21 9.83
C GLY A 178 9.70 -24.77 8.85
N THR A 179 9.40 -23.90 7.88
CA THR A 179 10.44 -23.27 7.04
C THR A 179 11.37 -22.41 7.90
N VAL A 180 12.68 -22.47 7.60
CA VAL A 180 13.72 -21.63 8.20
C VAL A 180 14.22 -20.65 7.14
N CYS A 181 13.84 -19.38 7.23
CA CYS A 181 14.14 -18.36 6.24
C CYS A 181 15.46 -17.65 6.60
N ASN A 182 16.52 -17.83 5.79
CA ASN A 182 17.87 -17.32 6.08
C ASN A 182 18.41 -17.62 7.50
N GLY A 183 18.01 -18.74 8.09
CA GLY A 183 18.37 -19.13 9.48
C GLY A 183 17.36 -18.72 10.55
N VAL A 184 16.35 -17.92 10.21
CA VAL A 184 15.24 -17.54 11.12
C VAL A 184 14.11 -18.56 11.01
N PRO A 185 13.80 -19.35 12.07
CA PRO A 185 12.68 -20.29 12.05
C PRO A 185 11.34 -19.56 12.07
N ILE A 186 10.44 -19.94 11.15
CA ILE A 186 9.09 -19.38 11.06
C ILE A 186 8.10 -20.33 11.74
N TYR A 187 7.42 -19.82 12.77
CA TYR A 187 6.36 -20.56 13.46
C TYR A 187 5.03 -20.35 12.73
N VAL A 188 4.09 -21.28 12.91
CA VAL A 188 2.75 -21.19 12.32
C VAL A 188 1.71 -21.64 13.34
N SER A 189 0.66 -20.83 13.53
CA SER A 189 -0.51 -21.16 14.36
C SER A 189 -1.78 -20.98 13.52
N GLY A 190 -2.52 -22.07 13.29
CA GLY A 190 -3.60 -22.07 12.30
C GLY A 190 -3.08 -21.63 10.93
N ASN A 191 -3.67 -20.57 10.37
CA ASN A 191 -3.23 -19.92 9.12
C ASN A 191 -2.53 -18.56 9.37
N ILE A 192 -1.77 -18.45 10.47
CA ILE A 192 -1.00 -17.25 10.84
C ILE A 192 0.49 -17.62 10.92
N GLY A 193 1.31 -16.94 10.13
CA GLY A 193 2.78 -16.99 10.21
C GLY A 193 3.27 -16.13 11.37
N LEU A 194 4.26 -16.61 12.12
CA LEU A 194 4.67 -16.04 13.40
C LEU A 194 6.19 -15.86 13.48
N PHE A 195 6.62 -14.61 13.68
CA PHE A 195 7.91 -14.32 14.28
C PHE A 195 7.74 -14.14 15.80
N ASN A 196 8.47 -14.92 16.59
CA ASN A 196 8.34 -14.93 18.05
C ASN A 196 9.69 -14.62 18.73
N PRO A 197 9.93 -13.35 19.11
CA PRO A 197 11.12 -12.92 19.84
C PRO A 197 11.46 -13.68 21.13
N LYS A 198 10.51 -14.40 21.73
CA LYS A 198 10.73 -15.19 22.95
C LYS A 198 11.44 -16.52 22.68
N TYR A 199 11.31 -17.07 21.46
CA TYR A 199 11.86 -18.39 21.10
C TYR A 199 12.89 -18.34 19.96
N VAL A 200 13.07 -17.16 19.34
CA VAL A 200 14.13 -16.90 18.36
C VAL A 200 15.02 -15.78 18.88
N ASP A 201 16.28 -16.05 19.19
CA ASP A 201 17.29 -14.99 19.19
C ASP A 201 17.81 -14.78 17.76
N ILE A 202 18.02 -13.53 17.41
CA ILE A 202 18.52 -13.10 16.10
C ILE A 202 19.76 -12.21 16.31
N PRO A 203 20.71 -12.13 15.36
CA PRO A 203 21.71 -11.07 15.40
C PRO A 203 21.04 -9.68 15.40
N ASP A 204 21.76 -8.65 15.83
CA ASP A 204 21.19 -7.30 16.01
C ASP A 204 20.74 -6.65 14.68
N THR A 205 21.15 -7.23 13.55
CA THR A 205 20.46 -7.10 12.26
C THR A 205 20.44 -8.46 11.56
N VAL A 206 19.28 -8.87 11.06
CA VAL A 206 19.10 -10.09 10.25
C VAL A 206 18.37 -9.75 8.95
N THR A 207 18.70 -10.44 7.86
CA THR A 207 18.04 -10.27 6.55
C THR A 207 17.36 -11.56 6.12
N ILE A 208 16.09 -11.46 5.73
CA ILE A 208 15.26 -12.51 5.15
C ILE A 208 14.93 -12.09 3.71
N SER A 209 15.23 -12.92 2.71
CA SER A 209 15.11 -12.50 1.30
C SER A 209 14.70 -13.60 0.33
N GLY A 210 13.85 -13.26 -0.65
CA GLY A 210 13.39 -14.17 -1.70
C GLY A 210 12.28 -15.14 -1.27
N TYR A 211 11.42 -14.72 -0.32
CA TYR A 211 10.39 -15.57 0.29
C TYR A 211 8.96 -15.04 0.10
N ASP A 212 8.03 -15.95 -0.15
CA ASP A 212 6.60 -15.69 -0.25
C ASP A 212 5.85 -16.23 0.97
N PHE A 213 5.26 -15.32 1.74
CA PHE A 213 4.46 -15.58 2.94
C PHE A 213 2.95 -15.37 2.70
N GLU A 214 2.50 -15.16 1.45
CA GLU A 214 1.08 -15.01 1.11
C GLU A 214 0.26 -16.29 1.33
N SER A 215 0.93 -17.43 1.52
CA SER A 215 0.34 -18.67 2.05
C SER A 215 -0.34 -18.48 3.42
N PHE A 216 0.07 -17.47 4.21
CA PHE A 216 -0.54 -17.12 5.49
C PHE A 216 -1.53 -15.97 5.36
N LYS A 217 -2.69 -16.08 6.03
CA LYS A 217 -3.69 -14.98 6.13
C LYS A 217 -3.10 -13.72 6.77
N GLU A 218 -2.19 -13.90 7.72
CA GLU A 218 -1.39 -12.84 8.33
C GLU A 218 -0.02 -13.40 8.71
N PHE A 219 1.04 -12.62 8.48
CA PHE A 219 2.32 -12.78 9.15
C PHE A 219 2.40 -11.74 10.27
N THR A 220 2.57 -12.20 11.52
CA THR A 220 2.41 -11.35 12.71
C THR A 220 3.61 -11.50 13.65
N VAL A 221 4.01 -10.39 14.26
CA VAL A 221 5.13 -10.33 15.21
C VAL A 221 4.58 -10.32 16.63
N LEU A 222 4.94 -11.32 17.43
CA LEU A 222 4.59 -11.34 18.86
C LEU A 222 5.46 -10.36 19.67
N LYS A 223 4.93 -9.90 20.80
CA LYS A 223 5.54 -8.92 21.72
C LYS A 223 7.04 -9.21 21.94
N CYS A 224 7.88 -8.17 21.85
CA CYS A 224 9.32 -8.33 21.96
C CYS A 224 9.73 -8.88 23.34
N ALA A 225 10.76 -9.72 23.32
CA ALA A 225 11.41 -10.28 24.51
C ALA A 225 12.91 -9.96 24.57
N TYR A 226 13.44 -9.14 23.64
CA TYR A 226 14.86 -8.78 23.60
C TYR A 226 15.18 -7.66 24.59
N ASP A 227 16.36 -7.72 25.21
CA ASP A 227 16.85 -6.64 26.07
C ASP A 227 17.30 -5.41 25.27
N LYS A 228 17.88 -5.62 24.09
CA LYS A 228 18.40 -4.60 23.18
C LYS A 228 17.60 -4.51 21.88
N ASN A 229 17.77 -3.38 21.17
CA ASN A 229 17.14 -3.17 19.87
C ASN A 229 17.67 -4.16 18.81
N LYS A 230 16.78 -4.54 17.89
CA LYS A 230 17.07 -5.44 16.75
C LYS A 230 16.50 -4.85 15.46
N THR A 231 17.09 -5.19 14.32
CA THR A 231 16.54 -4.89 12.99
C THR A 231 16.26 -6.17 12.22
N VAL A 232 15.06 -6.32 11.66
CA VAL A 232 14.70 -7.39 10.72
C VAL A 232 14.50 -6.77 9.35
N ILE A 233 15.35 -7.13 8.40
CA ILE A 233 15.27 -6.68 7.01
C ILE A 233 14.57 -7.77 6.19
N PHE A 234 13.47 -7.43 5.52
CA PHE A 234 12.85 -8.26 4.49
C PHE A 234 13.16 -7.66 3.12
N GLU A 235 13.70 -8.45 2.20
CA GLU A 235 14.17 -7.95 0.91
C GLU A 235 13.72 -8.87 -0.23
N ASN A 236 12.91 -8.34 -1.17
CA ASN A 236 12.21 -9.14 -2.18
C ASN A 236 11.33 -10.24 -1.53
N CYS A 237 10.40 -9.83 -0.67
CA CYS A 237 9.47 -10.73 0.02
C CYS A 237 8.00 -10.34 -0.19
N LYS A 238 7.11 -11.33 -0.24
CA LYS A 238 5.66 -11.14 -0.44
C LYS A 238 4.88 -11.55 0.80
N PHE A 239 3.79 -10.84 1.10
CA PHE A 239 2.88 -11.11 2.21
C PHE A 239 1.43 -10.86 1.78
N SER A 240 0.46 -11.59 2.33
CA SER A 240 -0.92 -11.10 2.35
C SER A 240 -0.98 -9.91 3.32
N ARG A 241 -1.03 -10.18 4.63
CA ARG A 241 -0.95 -9.14 5.65
C ARG A 241 0.34 -9.25 6.46
N PHE A 242 1.01 -8.13 6.72
CA PHE A 242 2.10 -8.05 7.70
C PHE A 242 1.66 -7.20 8.90
N ARG A 243 1.81 -7.72 10.12
CA ARG A 243 1.39 -7.06 11.35
C ARG A 243 2.49 -6.97 12.40
N THR A 244 2.73 -5.76 12.92
CA THR A 244 3.58 -5.49 14.09
C THR A 244 2.76 -4.94 15.26
N ALA A 245 3.43 -4.60 16.36
CA ALA A 245 2.81 -3.91 17.49
C ALA A 245 2.27 -2.53 17.10
N ILE A 246 1.22 -2.08 17.79
CA ILE A 246 0.59 -0.76 17.59
C ILE A 246 1.45 0.34 18.23
N VAL A 247 1.91 0.13 19.48
CA VAL A 247 2.96 0.95 20.11
C VAL A 247 4.32 0.48 19.56
N GLN A 248 5.26 1.41 19.37
CA GLN A 248 6.63 1.05 18.99
C GLN A 248 7.29 0.08 20.01
N ASP A 249 8.08 -0.86 19.50
CA ASP A 249 8.81 -1.86 20.29
C ASP A 249 10.25 -2.00 19.74
N LYS A 250 11.14 -2.66 20.47
CA LYS A 250 12.60 -2.73 20.21
C LYS A 250 13.00 -3.40 18.89
N VAL A 251 12.07 -3.99 18.14
CA VAL A 251 12.32 -4.56 16.80
C VAL A 251 11.90 -3.55 15.74
N LYS A 252 12.87 -3.07 14.96
CA LYS A 252 12.64 -2.29 13.75
C LYS A 252 12.53 -3.21 12.54
N PHE A 253 11.61 -2.90 11.63
CA PHE A 253 11.45 -3.62 10.37
C PHE A 253 11.90 -2.75 9.19
N ILE A 254 12.59 -3.34 8.22
CA ILE A 254 12.98 -2.66 6.98
C ILE A 254 12.58 -3.55 5.81
N PHE A 255 11.68 -3.07 4.96
CA PHE A 255 11.18 -3.78 3.80
C PHE A 255 11.72 -3.15 2.53
N LYS A 256 12.31 -3.95 1.63
CA LYS A 256 12.86 -3.49 0.35
C LYS A 256 12.30 -4.31 -0.80
N ASN A 257 11.72 -3.66 -1.81
CA ASN A 257 11.13 -4.34 -2.97
C ASN A 257 10.13 -5.44 -2.55
N CYS A 258 9.36 -5.19 -1.48
CA CYS A 258 8.40 -6.16 -0.93
C CYS A 258 6.98 -5.88 -1.43
N THR A 259 6.13 -6.90 -1.44
CA THR A 259 4.73 -6.83 -1.85
C THR A 259 3.81 -7.21 -0.70
N PHE A 260 2.78 -6.40 -0.45
CA PHE A 260 1.78 -6.60 0.60
C PHE A 260 0.38 -6.47 0.03
N GLN A 261 -0.59 -7.20 0.59
CA GLN A 261 -2.00 -6.84 0.47
C GLN A 261 -2.40 -5.81 1.55
N ASN A 262 -1.79 -5.88 2.75
CA ASN A 262 -1.92 -4.87 3.81
C ASN A 262 -0.68 -4.85 4.75
N PHE A 263 -0.22 -3.65 5.12
CA PHE A 263 0.68 -3.44 6.27
C PHE A 263 -0.09 -2.83 7.46
N TYR A 264 0.15 -3.33 8.67
CA TYR A 264 -0.49 -2.83 9.90
C TYR A 264 0.50 -2.75 11.06
N GLY A 265 0.74 -1.56 11.62
CA GLY A 265 1.57 -1.42 12.83
C GLY A 265 2.59 -0.27 12.81
N SER A 266 3.70 -0.50 13.50
CA SER A 266 4.72 0.49 13.89
C SER A 266 6.16 0.02 13.72
N ASN A 267 7.09 0.97 13.83
CA ASN A 267 8.56 0.82 13.75
C ASN A 267 9.03 0.14 12.46
N ALA A 268 8.68 0.72 11.31
CA ALA A 268 8.91 0.14 9.99
C ALA A 268 9.36 1.16 8.94
N GLU A 269 10.32 0.77 8.11
CA GLU A 269 10.72 1.49 6.88
C GLU A 269 10.38 0.63 5.67
N LEU A 270 9.58 1.14 4.74
CA LEU A 270 9.22 0.48 3.49
C LEU A 270 9.85 1.26 2.34
N LYS A 271 10.70 0.60 1.55
CA LYS A 271 11.34 1.19 0.36
C LYS A 271 11.01 0.37 -0.89
N ASN A 272 10.62 1.05 -1.96
CA ASN A 272 10.24 0.44 -3.24
C ASN A 272 9.15 -0.66 -3.10
N CYS A 273 8.30 -0.57 -2.08
CA CYS A 273 7.30 -1.61 -1.80
C CYS A 273 6.00 -1.37 -2.60
N TYR A 274 5.34 -2.46 -2.97
CA TYR A 274 3.99 -2.43 -3.55
C TYR A 274 2.98 -2.86 -2.48
N LEU A 275 1.87 -2.13 -2.36
CA LEU A 275 0.78 -2.44 -1.43
C LEU A 275 -0.57 -2.43 -2.17
N GLY A 276 -1.41 -3.43 -1.90
CA GLY A 276 -2.78 -3.53 -2.45
C GLY A 276 -3.03 -4.78 -3.29
N GLY A 277 -3.72 -4.64 -4.42
CA GLY A 277 -4.15 -5.76 -5.27
C GLY A 277 -5.41 -6.51 -4.82
N VAL A 278 -5.99 -6.13 -3.67
CA VAL A 278 -7.25 -6.69 -3.12
C VAL A 278 -8.12 -5.58 -2.55
N MET A 279 -9.43 -5.81 -2.43
CA MET A 279 -10.35 -4.90 -1.73
C MET A 279 -10.08 -4.94 -0.22
N ARG A 280 -9.19 -4.04 0.23
CA ARG A 280 -8.73 -3.80 1.61
C ARG A 280 -7.92 -2.51 1.65
N ASP A 281 -7.78 -1.89 2.82
CA ASP A 281 -6.74 -0.87 3.04
C ASP A 281 -5.35 -1.38 2.66
N CYS A 282 -4.59 -0.60 1.89
CA CYS A 282 -3.19 -0.94 1.60
C CYS A 282 -2.31 -0.82 2.86
N THR A 283 -2.58 0.15 3.73
CA THR A 283 -1.82 0.31 4.97
C THR A 283 -2.55 1.04 6.11
N ASN A 284 -2.23 0.64 7.33
CA ASN A 284 -2.66 1.23 8.60
C ASN A 284 -1.44 1.43 9.54
N PRO A 285 -0.65 2.51 9.38
CA PRO A 285 0.50 2.80 10.23
C PRO A 285 0.10 3.52 11.52
N PHE A 286 0.87 3.33 12.60
CA PHE A 286 0.66 4.02 13.89
C PHE A 286 1.87 4.83 14.38
N GLN A 287 3.07 4.25 14.52
CA GLN A 287 4.21 4.95 15.12
C GLN A 287 5.53 4.67 14.43
N ASN A 288 6.28 5.71 14.05
CA ASN A 288 7.59 5.63 13.43
C ASN A 288 7.56 4.75 12.17
N VAL A 289 6.79 5.17 11.16
CA VAL A 289 6.62 4.43 9.90
C VAL A 289 6.94 5.30 8.69
N THR A 290 7.94 4.92 7.90
CA THR A 290 8.35 5.65 6.70
C THR A 290 8.13 4.82 5.44
N TYR A 291 7.55 5.43 4.41
CA TYR A 291 7.40 4.90 3.06
C TYR A 291 8.22 5.76 2.11
N ASP A 292 9.21 5.16 1.44
CA ASP A 292 10.03 5.79 0.41
C ASP A 292 9.78 5.09 -0.92
N SER A 293 9.33 5.85 -1.93
CA SER A 293 9.20 5.39 -3.30
C SER A 293 8.31 4.14 -3.45
N CYS A 294 7.25 4.05 -2.65
CA CYS A 294 6.29 2.94 -2.63
C CYS A 294 5.05 3.22 -3.51
N MET A 295 4.41 2.14 -4.00
CA MET A 295 3.19 2.18 -4.80
C MET A 295 2.02 1.51 -4.04
N PHE A 296 0.84 2.13 -4.09
CA PHE A 296 -0.39 1.70 -3.44
C PHE A 296 -1.48 1.58 -4.51
N ALA A 297 -1.90 0.37 -4.91
CA ALA A 297 -2.66 0.21 -6.16
C ALA A 297 -3.58 -1.02 -6.25
N ASP A 298 -4.44 -1.02 -7.28
CA ASP A 298 -5.30 -2.14 -7.71
C ASP A 298 -6.20 -2.74 -6.61
N ILE A 299 -6.68 -1.90 -5.68
CA ILE A 299 -7.56 -2.31 -4.58
C ILE A 299 -9.05 -2.38 -4.95
N CYS A 300 -9.48 -1.84 -6.09
CA CYS A 300 -10.89 -1.88 -6.48
C CYS A 300 -11.26 -3.25 -7.09
N LYS A 301 -11.54 -4.24 -6.23
CA LYS A 301 -12.05 -5.58 -6.58
C LYS A 301 -13.51 -5.75 -6.15
N PRO A 302 -14.31 -6.58 -6.84
CA PRO A 302 -15.58 -7.06 -6.30
C PRO A 302 -15.35 -8.02 -5.13
N LEU A 303 -16.26 -7.96 -4.15
CA LEU A 303 -16.51 -9.05 -3.19
C LEU A 303 -17.85 -9.70 -3.56
N GLU A 304 -18.01 -10.98 -3.24
CA GLU A 304 -19.22 -11.76 -3.55
C GLU A 304 -20.45 -11.28 -2.77
N SER A 305 -20.24 -10.75 -1.57
CA SER A 305 -21.27 -10.12 -0.74
C SER A 305 -20.67 -9.08 0.21
N GLY A 306 -21.55 -8.30 0.87
CA GLY A 306 -21.16 -7.35 1.92
C GLY A 306 -20.73 -5.97 1.42
N VAL A 307 -20.20 -5.18 2.36
CA VAL A 307 -19.80 -3.77 2.15
C VAL A 307 -18.43 -3.53 2.79
N LEU A 308 -17.42 -3.32 1.96
CA LEU A 308 -16.10 -2.90 2.41
C LEU A 308 -15.73 -1.52 1.83
N HIS A 309 -15.29 -0.65 2.74
CA HIS A 309 -14.55 0.56 2.41
C HIS A 309 -13.06 0.23 2.45
N SER A 310 -12.30 0.68 1.45
CA SER A 310 -10.85 0.50 1.37
C SER A 310 -10.13 1.82 1.13
N ASP A 311 -9.00 2.03 1.81
CA ASP A 311 -8.18 3.23 1.70
C ASP A 311 -6.75 2.93 1.23
N GLY A 312 -6.17 3.83 0.44
CA GLY A 312 -4.74 3.77 0.10
C GLY A 312 -3.83 3.88 1.32
N CYS A 313 -4.27 4.63 2.32
CA CYS A 313 -3.72 4.66 3.67
C CYS A 313 -4.80 5.15 4.62
N GLN A 314 -5.04 4.44 5.72
CA GLN A 314 -5.92 4.89 6.80
C GLN A 314 -5.12 5.00 8.11
N ILE A 315 -4.75 6.23 8.46
CA ILE A 315 -4.18 6.61 9.75
C ILE A 315 -5.34 7.05 10.65
N TYR A 316 -5.77 6.15 11.53
CA TYR A 316 -6.90 6.39 12.44
C TYR A 316 -6.50 6.52 13.92
N ALA A 317 -5.20 6.38 14.19
CA ALA A 317 -4.59 6.18 15.51
C ALA A 317 -5.21 4.99 16.28
N ASN A 318 -4.87 4.82 17.54
CA ASN A 318 -5.45 3.77 18.38
C ASN A 318 -5.75 4.28 19.79
N LYS A 319 -6.78 3.76 20.45
CA LYS A 319 -7.06 4.07 21.86
C LYS A 319 -5.82 3.93 22.76
N ASP A 320 -4.93 2.98 22.44
CA ASP A 320 -3.71 2.71 23.19
C ASP A 320 -2.46 3.44 22.65
N ALA A 321 -2.56 4.17 21.52
CA ALA A 321 -1.43 4.84 20.87
C ALA A 321 -1.84 6.02 19.95
N ALA A 322 -1.28 7.20 20.21
CA ALA A 322 -1.30 8.33 19.26
C ALA A 322 -0.50 7.99 17.98
N ALA A 323 -0.95 8.53 16.84
CA ALA A 323 -0.31 8.31 15.54
C ALA A 323 0.86 9.29 15.33
N ILE A 324 2.11 8.84 15.38
CA ILE A 324 3.28 9.73 15.43
C ILE A 324 4.42 9.33 14.48
N ASN A 325 5.11 10.32 13.90
CA ASN A 325 6.27 10.09 13.02
C ASN A 325 5.91 9.14 11.86
N ILE A 326 5.04 9.60 10.96
CA ILE A 326 4.56 8.81 9.82
C ILE A 326 4.80 9.60 8.53
N HIS A 327 5.66 9.07 7.66
CA HIS A 327 6.15 9.81 6.49
C HIS A 327 6.00 9.02 5.20
N PHE A 328 5.41 9.65 4.18
CA PHE A 328 5.31 9.13 2.83
C PHE A 328 6.09 10.04 1.90
N LYS A 329 7.07 9.50 1.18
CA LYS A 329 7.96 10.26 0.32
C LYS A 329 8.05 9.62 -1.06
N ASN A 330 7.86 10.44 -2.09
CA ASN A 330 7.89 9.99 -3.48
C ASN A 330 6.92 8.82 -3.74
N CYS A 331 5.81 8.73 -3.01
CA CYS A 331 4.88 7.60 -3.10
C CYS A 331 3.79 7.82 -4.16
N ARG A 332 3.24 6.73 -4.70
CA ARG A 332 2.15 6.77 -5.67
C ARG A 332 0.94 5.98 -5.20
N PHE A 333 -0.23 6.60 -5.22
CA PHE A 333 -1.52 5.98 -4.92
C PHE A 333 -2.37 5.95 -6.17
N GLU A 334 -2.59 4.76 -6.73
CA GLU A 334 -3.21 4.53 -8.02
C GLU A 334 -4.45 3.65 -7.84
N MET A 335 -5.58 4.28 -7.50
CA MET A 335 -6.80 3.59 -7.04
C MET A 335 -8.08 4.26 -7.57
N PRO A 336 -8.26 4.31 -8.90
CA PRO A 336 -9.48 4.81 -9.54
C PRO A 336 -10.72 4.13 -8.97
N ARG A 337 -11.76 4.93 -8.73
CA ARG A 337 -13.02 4.43 -8.16
C ARG A 337 -13.93 3.89 -9.26
N PHE A 338 -14.08 2.58 -9.33
CA PHE A 338 -15.07 1.92 -10.17
C PHE A 338 -16.41 1.90 -9.45
N ARG A 339 -17.51 2.05 -10.20
CA ARG A 339 -18.86 1.82 -9.71
C ARG A 339 -19.24 0.35 -9.83
N PHE A 340 -19.86 -0.18 -8.78
CA PHE A 340 -20.41 -1.53 -8.76
C PHE A 340 -21.81 -1.52 -9.37
N SER A 341 -22.07 -2.41 -10.33
CA SER A 341 -23.36 -2.50 -11.03
C SER A 341 -24.34 -3.47 -10.34
N ASN A 342 -23.86 -4.33 -9.44
CA ASN A 342 -24.69 -5.11 -8.52
C ASN A 342 -25.00 -4.29 -7.26
N THR A 343 -26.30 -4.10 -6.96
CA THR A 343 -26.77 -3.32 -5.80
C THR A 343 -26.49 -3.96 -4.44
N GLU A 344 -26.07 -5.22 -4.42
CA GLU A 344 -25.76 -6.00 -3.22
C GLU A 344 -24.35 -5.72 -2.68
N SER A 345 -23.43 -5.27 -3.54
CA SER A 345 -22.07 -4.86 -3.19
C SER A 345 -21.98 -3.34 -3.13
N GLN A 346 -21.96 -2.76 -1.93
CA GLN A 346 -21.71 -1.32 -1.74
C GLN A 346 -20.20 -1.02 -1.56
N ASN A 347 -19.35 -1.93 -2.02
CA ASN A 347 -17.89 -1.84 -1.91
C ASN A 347 -17.36 -0.55 -2.53
N THR A 348 -16.28 0.00 -1.95
CA THR A 348 -15.71 1.25 -2.45
C THR A 348 -14.27 1.48 -2.02
N VAL A 349 -13.48 2.10 -2.92
CA VAL A 349 -12.31 2.87 -2.49
C VAL A 349 -12.80 4.19 -1.90
N ASN A 350 -12.40 4.54 -0.68
CA ASN A 350 -12.86 5.71 0.05
C ASN A 350 -11.89 6.90 -0.12
N THR A 351 -10.60 6.74 0.16
CA THR A 351 -9.58 7.76 -0.14
C THR A 351 -8.20 7.18 -0.50
N CYS A 352 -7.34 7.98 -1.14
CA CYS A 352 -5.93 7.62 -1.32
C CYS A 352 -5.12 7.93 -0.06
N ILE A 353 -5.32 9.13 0.50
CA ILE A 353 -4.65 9.61 1.72
C ILE A 353 -5.70 9.89 2.80
N GLY A 354 -5.82 8.98 3.77
CA GLY A 354 -6.69 9.11 4.93
C GLY A 354 -5.90 9.38 6.21
N LEU A 355 -5.93 10.61 6.71
CA LEU A 355 -5.64 10.93 8.11
C LEU A 355 -6.98 11.13 8.80
N MET A 356 -7.57 10.05 9.29
CA MET A 356 -8.96 9.97 9.75
C MET A 356 -8.97 9.55 11.22
N LEU A 357 -8.45 10.42 12.10
CA LEU A 357 -8.24 10.08 13.51
C LEU A 357 -9.57 9.84 14.23
N GLU A 358 -9.74 8.67 14.83
CA GLU A 358 -10.98 8.30 15.53
C GLU A 358 -10.80 8.12 17.04
N TYR A 359 -9.65 7.62 17.48
CA TYR A 359 -9.44 7.15 18.86
C TYR A 359 -8.35 7.89 19.64
N ASN A 360 -7.50 8.67 18.98
CA ASN A 360 -6.37 9.38 19.61
C ASN A 360 -5.85 10.50 18.71
N THR A 361 -4.92 11.30 19.22
CA THR A 361 -4.27 12.38 18.44
C THR A 361 -3.24 11.84 17.43
N GLY A 362 -2.75 12.73 16.57
CA GLY A 362 -1.59 12.48 15.73
C GLY A 362 -0.58 13.65 15.71
N ASP A 363 0.69 13.35 15.41
CA ASP A 363 1.74 14.37 15.29
C ASP A 363 2.83 13.95 14.28
N ASP A 364 3.39 14.93 13.57
CA ASP A 364 4.46 14.74 12.58
C ASP A 364 4.11 13.68 11.49
N ILE A 365 3.10 14.01 10.68
CA ILE A 365 2.53 13.12 9.66
C ILE A 365 2.58 13.79 8.29
N THR A 366 3.39 13.28 7.36
CA THR A 366 3.70 14.01 6.12
C THR A 366 3.58 13.16 4.85
N TRP A 367 3.13 13.79 3.76
CA TRP A 367 3.26 13.29 2.40
C TRP A 367 4.04 14.30 1.56
N GLU A 368 5.14 13.86 0.96
CA GLU A 368 6.07 14.68 0.19
C GLU A 368 6.29 14.11 -1.21
N ARG A 369 6.05 14.90 -2.26
CA ARG A 369 6.26 14.55 -3.68
C ARG A 369 5.45 13.34 -4.16
N CYS A 370 4.29 13.11 -3.56
CA CYS A 370 3.44 11.97 -3.91
C CYS A 370 2.53 12.25 -5.12
N VAL A 371 2.14 11.19 -5.83
CA VAL A 371 1.06 11.19 -6.82
C VAL A 371 -0.14 10.45 -6.24
N VAL A 372 -1.35 11.01 -6.37
CA VAL A 372 -2.60 10.38 -5.90
C VAL A 372 -3.68 10.45 -6.96
N ASN A 373 -4.30 9.33 -7.29
CA ASN A 373 -5.33 9.25 -8.33
C ASN A 373 -6.45 8.30 -7.89
N GLY A 374 -7.67 8.83 -7.75
CA GLY A 374 -8.86 8.04 -7.43
C GLY A 374 -9.38 8.22 -6.00
N GLY A 375 -10.00 7.17 -5.46
CA GLY A 375 -10.82 7.23 -4.25
C GLY A 375 -12.18 7.93 -4.44
N GLY A 376 -12.98 7.97 -3.37
CA GLY A 376 -14.18 8.81 -3.30
C GLY A 376 -13.79 10.28 -3.22
N TYR A 377 -12.87 10.61 -2.30
CA TYR A 377 -12.05 11.82 -2.35
C TYR A 377 -10.57 11.41 -2.38
N SER A 378 -9.71 12.07 -3.15
CA SER A 378 -8.28 11.70 -3.20
C SER A 378 -7.60 11.80 -1.82
N ILE A 379 -7.99 12.78 -1.02
CA ILE A 379 -7.41 13.13 0.28
C ILE A 379 -8.53 13.41 1.30
N TYR A 380 -8.40 12.87 2.51
CA TYR A 380 -9.29 13.10 3.65
C TYR A 380 -8.45 13.27 4.93
N LEU A 381 -8.34 14.51 5.43
CA LEU A 381 -7.58 14.83 6.66
C LEU A 381 -8.52 15.40 7.74
N SER A 382 -9.01 14.59 8.66
CA SER A 382 -10.00 15.00 9.66
C SER A 382 -9.87 14.25 10.99
N GLY A 383 -10.18 14.93 12.10
CA GLY A 383 -10.25 14.35 13.43
C GLY A 383 -11.70 14.20 13.92
N LYS A 384 -12.11 12.98 14.29
CA LYS A 384 -13.41 12.66 14.87
C LYS A 384 -13.32 12.63 16.40
N HIS A 385 -14.48 12.73 17.08
CA HIS A 385 -14.61 12.57 18.54
C HIS A 385 -13.72 13.50 19.42
N GLY A 386 -13.23 14.61 18.86
CA GLY A 386 -12.31 15.53 19.55
C GLY A 386 -10.82 15.22 19.35
N CYS A 387 -10.48 14.19 18.57
CA CYS A 387 -9.11 13.92 18.14
C CYS A 387 -8.61 15.05 17.23
N THR A 388 -7.32 15.35 17.30
CA THR A 388 -6.65 16.39 16.49
C THR A 388 -5.28 15.92 16.03
N PHE A 389 -4.75 16.55 14.98
CA PHE A 389 -3.37 16.36 14.54
C PHE A 389 -2.59 17.67 14.51
N THR A 390 -1.30 17.58 14.85
CA THR A 390 -0.31 18.67 14.70
C THR A 390 0.78 18.27 13.72
N ASN A 391 1.51 19.28 13.21
CA ASN A 391 2.66 19.11 12.31
C ASN A 391 2.39 18.24 11.05
N ALA A 392 1.12 18.12 10.65
CA ALA A 392 0.75 17.37 9.45
C ALA A 392 1.06 18.19 8.19
N SER A 393 1.45 17.55 7.07
CA SER A 393 1.63 18.30 5.81
C SER A 393 1.49 17.48 4.52
N LEU A 394 1.05 18.18 3.47
CA LEU A 394 1.00 17.72 2.09
C LEU A 394 1.86 18.65 1.23
N LYS A 395 2.95 18.12 0.66
CA LYS A 395 3.94 18.92 -0.10
C LYS A 395 4.20 18.31 -1.47
N ASP A 396 4.12 19.13 -2.52
CA ASP A 396 4.33 18.74 -3.93
C ASP A 396 3.45 17.56 -4.40
N ILE A 397 2.18 17.56 -3.98
CA ILE A 397 1.22 16.48 -4.31
C ILE A 397 0.58 16.73 -5.69
N ARG A 398 0.70 15.76 -6.60
CA ARG A 398 -0.02 15.75 -7.88
C ARG A 398 -1.26 14.86 -7.79
N VAL A 399 -2.39 15.36 -8.29
CA VAL A 399 -3.69 14.68 -8.21
C VAL A 399 -4.22 14.28 -9.59
N GLY A 400 -4.57 13.01 -9.76
CA GLY A 400 -5.17 12.46 -10.98
C GLY A 400 -6.71 12.53 -11.00
N CYS A 401 -7.28 12.43 -12.20
CA CYS A 401 -8.67 12.78 -12.47
C CYS A 401 -9.74 11.73 -12.09
N SER A 402 -9.36 10.58 -11.52
CA SER A 402 -10.29 9.43 -11.35
C SER A 402 -11.08 9.42 -10.04
N HIS A 403 -10.94 10.44 -9.20
CA HIS A 403 -11.72 10.61 -7.97
C HIS A 403 -13.22 10.84 -8.27
N GLU A 404 -14.12 10.53 -7.33
CA GLU A 404 -15.57 10.73 -7.57
C GLU A 404 -16.15 12.06 -7.08
N TYR A 405 -15.83 12.47 -5.85
CA TYR A 405 -16.45 13.64 -5.20
C TYR A 405 -15.52 14.87 -5.18
N GLY A 406 -14.21 14.68 -5.38
CA GLY A 406 -13.23 15.76 -5.49
C GLY A 406 -11.86 15.40 -4.91
N ILE A 407 -10.93 16.36 -4.90
CA ILE A 407 -9.58 16.18 -4.36
C ILE A 407 -9.59 16.04 -2.84
N LEU A 408 -10.23 16.99 -2.14
CA LEU A 408 -10.23 17.09 -0.67
C LEU A 408 -11.63 16.80 -0.11
N TYR A 409 -11.70 15.96 0.92
CA TYR A 409 -12.93 15.74 1.68
C TYR A 409 -13.41 17.05 2.32
N ARG A 410 -14.70 17.36 2.17
CA ARG A 410 -15.30 18.67 2.53
C ARG A 410 -15.12 19.09 4.00
N ASP A 411 -15.10 18.13 4.93
CA ASP A 411 -14.96 18.37 6.37
C ASP A 411 -13.52 18.05 6.85
N SER A 412 -12.52 18.25 5.97
CA SER A 412 -11.10 18.13 6.35
C SER A 412 -10.72 19.28 7.29
N THR A 413 -10.20 18.97 8.47
CA THR A 413 -10.00 19.92 9.56
C THR A 413 -8.68 20.70 9.41
N GLY A 414 -8.67 21.94 9.90
CA GLY A 414 -7.44 22.71 10.05
C GLY A 414 -6.44 22.01 10.98
N GLY A 415 -5.16 22.00 10.59
CA GLY A 415 -4.08 21.29 11.30
C GLY A 415 -2.94 20.84 10.39
N ALA A 416 -3.19 20.73 9.07
CA ALA A 416 -2.20 20.37 8.07
C ALA A 416 -1.74 21.59 7.23
N GLU A 417 -0.45 21.61 6.89
CA GLU A 417 0.14 22.53 5.90
C GLU A 417 -0.04 21.98 4.48
N TYR A 418 -0.44 22.82 3.52
CA TYR A 418 -0.63 22.45 2.11
C TYR A 418 0.31 23.27 1.24
N VAL A 419 1.26 22.64 0.55
CA VAL A 419 2.24 23.27 -0.33
C VAL A 419 2.22 22.59 -1.69
N ASN A 420 1.92 23.33 -2.76
CA ASN A 420 1.93 22.81 -4.13
C ASN A 420 1.10 21.50 -4.31
N VAL A 421 -0.07 21.44 -3.65
CA VAL A 421 -1.09 20.41 -3.89
C VAL A 421 -1.93 20.85 -5.08
N ARG A 422 -1.94 20.07 -6.17
CA ARG A 422 -2.56 20.47 -7.44
C ARG A 422 -2.95 19.28 -8.31
N ASP A 423 -3.84 19.52 -9.26
CA ASP A 423 -4.08 18.59 -10.37
C ASP A 423 -2.79 18.30 -11.16
N THR A 424 -2.69 17.06 -11.66
CA THR A 424 -1.64 16.66 -12.58
C THR A 424 -1.94 17.18 -13.97
N ASP A 425 -0.93 17.81 -14.57
CA ASP A 425 -1.04 18.64 -15.78
C ASP A 425 -0.26 18.04 -16.97
N SER A 426 0.33 16.86 -16.78
CA SER A 426 1.10 16.14 -17.80
C SER A 426 1.19 14.64 -17.56
N LEU A 427 1.62 13.94 -18.60
CA LEU A 427 2.28 12.64 -18.48
C LEU A 427 3.44 12.65 -17.47
N TYR A 428 3.85 11.46 -17.07
CA TYR A 428 5.17 11.19 -16.53
C TYR A 428 5.67 9.81 -16.99
N VAL A 429 6.99 9.62 -16.90
CA VAL A 429 7.65 8.32 -17.11
C VAL A 429 8.31 7.93 -15.79
N GLY A 430 7.98 6.75 -15.29
CA GLY A 430 8.58 6.18 -14.08
C GLY A 430 9.87 5.44 -14.42
N SER A 431 9.81 4.11 -14.33
CA SER A 431 10.89 3.20 -14.69
C SER A 431 11.32 3.35 -16.15
N VAL A 432 12.62 3.28 -16.36
CA VAL A 432 13.27 3.09 -17.66
C VAL A 432 14.29 1.96 -17.48
N TRP A 433 14.23 0.94 -18.33
CA TRP A 433 15.15 -0.22 -18.26
C TRP A 433 15.52 -0.71 -19.66
N LYS A 434 16.55 -1.56 -19.74
CA LYS A 434 17.03 -2.16 -21.00
C LYS A 434 17.01 -3.68 -20.87
N ASP A 435 16.50 -4.36 -21.89
CA ASP A 435 16.67 -5.81 -22.03
C ASP A 435 17.06 -6.21 -23.48
N LYS A 436 16.63 -7.38 -23.94
CA LYS A 436 16.91 -7.92 -25.28
C LYS A 436 16.01 -7.33 -26.37
N ASP A 437 14.82 -6.85 -26.00
CA ASP A 437 13.78 -6.38 -26.93
C ASP A 437 13.87 -4.86 -27.17
N GLY A 438 14.57 -4.13 -26.29
CA GLY A 438 14.91 -2.71 -26.46
C GLY A 438 15.19 -2.00 -25.14
N ILE A 439 15.00 -0.68 -25.16
CA ILE A 439 14.89 0.16 -23.96
C ILE A 439 13.40 0.50 -23.74
N HIS A 440 12.92 0.13 -22.57
CA HIS A 440 11.52 0.22 -22.17
C HIS A 440 11.29 1.44 -21.27
N MET A 441 10.10 2.01 -21.37
CA MET A 441 9.66 3.15 -20.57
C MET A 441 8.27 2.86 -20.01
N SER A 442 8.12 3.02 -18.70
CA SER A 442 6.83 2.93 -18.00
C SER A 442 6.14 4.29 -18.01
N VAL A 443 5.11 4.43 -18.84
CA VAL A 443 4.42 5.70 -19.10
C VAL A 443 3.04 5.70 -18.46
N THR A 444 2.68 6.79 -17.76
CA THR A 444 1.35 6.96 -17.15
C THR A 444 0.70 8.27 -17.59
N ASN A 445 -0.61 8.22 -17.85
CA ASN A 445 -1.48 9.38 -18.02
C ASN A 445 -2.57 9.41 -16.94
N ASP A 446 -2.44 10.29 -15.94
CA ASP A 446 -3.44 10.47 -14.88
C ASP A 446 -4.47 11.58 -15.20
N THR A 447 -4.44 12.13 -16.42
CA THR A 447 -5.31 13.23 -16.89
C THR A 447 -6.51 12.70 -17.69
N ASN A 448 -7.63 13.42 -17.69
CA ASN A 448 -8.87 13.03 -18.37
C ASN A 448 -8.88 13.32 -19.88
N GLU A 449 -7.73 13.62 -20.49
CA GLU A 449 -7.56 13.89 -21.91
C GLU A 449 -6.48 12.99 -22.54
N GLU A 450 -6.53 12.82 -23.86
CA GLU A 450 -5.49 12.10 -24.60
C GLU A 450 -4.21 12.94 -24.65
N ARG A 451 -3.10 12.36 -24.20
CA ARG A 451 -1.81 13.04 -24.08
C ARG A 451 -0.84 12.64 -25.18
N LYS A 452 0.09 13.53 -25.51
CA LYS A 452 1.14 13.29 -26.51
C LYS A 452 2.49 13.16 -25.82
N LEU A 453 3.09 11.97 -25.92
CA LEU A 453 4.47 11.71 -25.55
C LEU A 453 5.34 11.90 -26.78
N MET A 454 6.42 12.68 -26.69
CA MET A 454 7.54 12.62 -27.63
C MET A 454 8.75 11.99 -26.94
N VAL A 455 9.35 10.98 -27.58
CA VAL A 455 10.60 10.35 -27.13
C VAL A 455 11.70 10.70 -28.12
N TYR A 456 12.76 11.35 -27.63
CA TYR A 456 13.84 11.90 -28.42
C TYR A 456 15.17 11.19 -28.11
N THR A 457 15.92 10.75 -29.12
CA THR A 457 17.11 9.88 -28.97
C THR A 457 18.25 10.28 -29.91
N ASN A 458 19.41 9.61 -29.79
CA ASN A 458 20.53 9.70 -30.74
C ASN A 458 20.22 9.13 -32.14
N LYS A 459 19.06 8.50 -32.38
CA LYS A 459 18.64 7.95 -33.69
C LYS A 459 17.48 8.73 -34.33
N GLY A 460 17.07 9.85 -33.74
CA GLY A 460 15.85 10.59 -34.09
C GLY A 460 14.79 10.50 -33.00
N TRP A 461 13.53 10.70 -33.35
CA TRP A 461 12.43 10.83 -32.40
C TRP A 461 11.16 10.09 -32.83
N ARG A 462 10.30 9.81 -31.85
CA ARG A 462 8.99 9.15 -32.01
C ARG A 462 7.94 9.90 -31.22
N LYS A 463 6.69 9.91 -31.68
CA LYS A 463 5.54 10.47 -30.96
C LYS A 463 4.45 9.42 -30.76
N TYR A 464 3.90 9.41 -29.56
CA TYR A 464 2.82 8.51 -29.15
C TYR A 464 1.65 9.31 -28.61
N ASN A 465 0.44 9.00 -29.07
CA ASN A 465 -0.76 9.37 -28.35
C ASN A 465 -0.97 8.34 -27.23
N VAL A 466 -1.29 8.82 -26.02
CA VAL A 466 -1.49 8.03 -24.80
C VAL A 466 -2.90 8.31 -24.28
N ALA A 467 -3.72 7.26 -24.16
CA ALA A 467 -5.14 7.38 -23.90
C ALA A 467 -5.45 8.11 -22.58
N ALA A 468 -6.61 8.77 -22.53
CA ALA A 468 -7.12 9.46 -21.34
C ALA A 468 -7.37 8.52 -20.16
N CYS A 469 -7.05 8.98 -18.95
CA CYS A 469 -7.55 8.37 -17.72
C CYS A 469 -9.07 8.51 -17.66
N LYS A 470 -9.75 7.42 -17.28
CA LYS A 470 -11.21 7.40 -17.15
C LYS A 470 -11.59 8.04 -15.82
N THR A 471 -12.57 8.94 -15.84
CA THR A 471 -13.20 9.45 -14.62
C THR A 471 -14.12 8.39 -14.00
N CYS A 472 -14.41 8.49 -12.71
CA CYS A 472 -15.37 7.64 -11.99
C CYS A 472 -16.69 7.40 -12.74
N ASN A 473 -17.20 8.41 -13.45
CA ASN A 473 -18.47 8.35 -14.20
C ASN A 473 -18.41 7.43 -15.42
N GLN A 474 -17.21 7.09 -15.88
CA GLN A 474 -16.94 6.22 -17.01
C GLN A 474 -16.50 4.82 -16.56
N LEU A 475 -16.33 4.57 -15.25
CA LEU A 475 -15.80 3.33 -14.70
C LEU A 475 -16.88 2.50 -14.01
N THR A 476 -17.18 1.34 -14.58
CA THR A 476 -17.99 0.29 -13.95
C THR A 476 -17.17 -1.01 -13.91
N ILE A 477 -17.23 -1.72 -12.78
CA ILE A 477 -16.37 -2.89 -12.50
C ILE A 477 -16.65 -4.10 -13.39
N ASP A 478 -17.83 -4.14 -14.00
CA ASP A 478 -18.29 -5.16 -14.96
C ASP A 478 -17.75 -4.95 -16.38
N LYS A 479 -17.21 -3.76 -16.67
CA LYS A 479 -16.72 -3.37 -17.99
C LYS A 479 -15.22 -3.05 -18.01
N TYR A 480 -14.66 -2.60 -16.89
CA TYR A 480 -13.28 -2.18 -16.78
C TYR A 480 -12.67 -2.68 -15.47
N SER A 481 -11.38 -3.02 -15.55
CA SER A 481 -10.49 -3.32 -14.43
C SER A 481 -9.39 -2.27 -14.31
N TYR A 482 -8.55 -2.38 -13.27
CA TYR A 482 -7.32 -1.59 -13.17
C TYR A 482 -6.39 -1.75 -14.39
N LYS A 483 -6.38 -2.93 -15.03
CA LYS A 483 -5.60 -3.19 -16.26
C LYS A 483 -6.15 -2.48 -17.51
N ASP A 484 -7.31 -1.82 -17.41
CA ASP A 484 -7.92 -1.04 -18.49
C ASP A 484 -7.67 0.48 -18.35
N MET A 485 -6.79 0.88 -17.44
CA MET A 485 -6.38 2.26 -17.18
C MET A 485 -5.00 2.56 -17.80
N PRO A 486 -4.73 3.79 -18.27
CA PRO A 486 -3.49 4.15 -18.97
C PRO A 486 -2.30 4.35 -18.00
N PHE A 487 -2.06 3.35 -17.16
CA PHE A 487 -1.08 3.34 -16.08
C PHE A 487 0.01 2.31 -16.37
N ASP A 488 1.27 2.68 -16.17
CA ASP A 488 2.44 1.82 -16.36
C ASP A 488 2.46 1.14 -17.74
N ILE A 489 2.13 1.90 -18.78
CA ILE A 489 2.16 1.46 -20.17
C ILE A 489 3.61 1.24 -20.57
N ASP A 490 3.96 0.03 -21.01
CA ASP A 490 5.27 -0.25 -21.58
C ASP A 490 5.35 0.29 -23.02
N ILE A 491 6.25 1.26 -23.24
CA ILE A 491 6.62 1.75 -24.56
C ILE A 491 8.10 1.44 -24.79
N THR A 492 8.37 0.54 -25.74
CA THR A 492 9.72 0.06 -26.08
C THR A 492 10.32 0.82 -27.27
N ILE A 493 11.55 1.29 -27.11
CA ILE A 493 12.45 1.73 -28.19
C ILE A 493 13.37 0.54 -28.54
N PRO A 494 13.18 -0.16 -29.67
CA PRO A 494 13.99 -1.31 -30.06
C PRO A 494 15.37 -0.94 -30.62
N GLU A 495 15.63 0.34 -30.92
CA GLU A 495 16.95 0.81 -31.32
C GLU A 495 17.93 0.82 -30.14
N ASP A 496 19.20 0.52 -30.41
CA ASP A 496 20.29 0.71 -29.44
C ASP A 496 20.64 2.20 -29.37
N ILE A 497 20.32 2.84 -28.24
CA ILE A 497 20.38 4.30 -28.05
C ILE A 497 21.27 4.70 -26.87
N ASP A 498 21.97 5.84 -27.02
CA ASP A 498 22.92 6.35 -26.01
C ASP A 498 22.21 7.22 -24.95
N PHE A 499 21.05 7.78 -25.29
CA PHE A 499 20.21 8.58 -24.40
C PHE A 499 18.74 8.55 -24.87
N LEU A 500 17.82 8.86 -23.95
CA LEU A 500 16.46 9.29 -24.29
C LEU A 500 16.04 10.52 -23.50
N VAL A 501 15.24 11.38 -24.12
CA VAL A 501 14.53 12.49 -23.49
C VAL A 501 13.05 12.38 -23.82
N CYS A 502 12.21 12.34 -22.79
CA CYS A 502 10.77 12.27 -22.93
C CYS A 502 10.15 13.64 -22.64
N TYR A 503 9.21 14.03 -23.50
CA TYR A 503 8.45 15.28 -23.39
C TYR A 503 6.96 15.00 -23.44
N ASP A 504 6.17 15.70 -22.62
CA ASP A 504 4.75 15.93 -22.91
C ASP A 504 4.66 17.09 -23.92
N THR A 505 4.03 16.81 -25.07
CA THR A 505 3.82 17.75 -26.19
C THR A 505 2.33 17.96 -26.47
N THR A 506 1.46 17.75 -25.48
CA THR A 506 0.01 17.90 -25.62
C THR A 506 -0.39 19.37 -25.77
N SER A 507 0.22 20.24 -24.96
CA SER A 507 0.01 21.69 -24.97
C SER A 507 1.02 22.42 -25.87
N ASP A 508 0.78 23.69 -26.15
CA ASP A 508 1.70 24.57 -26.87
C ASP A 508 3.09 24.67 -26.19
N ILE A 509 3.17 24.42 -24.87
CA ILE A 509 4.42 24.35 -24.13
C ILE A 509 4.89 22.89 -24.08
N THR A 510 6.05 22.62 -24.68
CA THR A 510 6.75 21.32 -24.60
C THR A 510 7.41 21.17 -23.22
N LYS A 511 7.07 20.12 -22.47
CA LYS A 511 7.49 19.91 -21.08
C LYS A 511 8.36 18.66 -20.96
N GLN A 512 9.63 18.79 -20.56
CA GLN A 512 10.48 17.64 -20.26
C GLN A 512 9.91 16.89 -19.05
N ILE A 513 9.65 15.59 -19.20
CA ILE A 513 9.09 14.71 -18.16
C ILE A 513 10.06 13.59 -17.75
N ARG A 514 11.07 13.28 -18.59
CA ARG A 514 12.18 12.38 -18.27
C ARG A 514 13.41 12.66 -19.13
N PHE A 515 14.59 12.44 -18.60
CA PHE A 515 15.88 12.34 -19.28
C PHE A 515 16.66 11.18 -18.70
N VAL A 516 17.17 10.29 -19.56
CA VAL A 516 18.08 9.22 -19.18
C VAL A 516 19.26 9.22 -20.14
N ASN A 517 20.45 9.48 -19.60
CA ASN A 517 21.71 9.34 -20.32
C ASN A 517 22.31 7.96 -20.00
N MET A 518 22.69 7.21 -21.04
CA MET A 518 23.29 5.87 -20.92
C MET A 518 24.75 5.84 -21.40
N GLY A 519 25.28 6.98 -21.87
CA GLY A 519 26.70 7.19 -22.17
C GLY A 519 27.29 8.36 -21.38
N ASP A 520 28.62 8.47 -21.40
CA ASP A 520 29.38 9.43 -20.56
C ASP A 520 29.42 10.87 -21.11
N SER A 521 28.73 11.16 -22.22
CA SER A 521 28.80 12.45 -22.93
C SER A 521 27.63 13.39 -22.60
N GLU A 522 27.85 14.70 -22.70
CA GLU A 522 26.77 15.69 -22.59
C GLU A 522 25.77 15.57 -23.74
N VAL A 523 24.48 15.58 -23.43
CA VAL A 523 23.39 15.40 -24.42
C VAL A 523 22.89 16.75 -24.92
N PHE A 524 22.85 16.91 -26.24
CA PHE A 524 22.41 18.11 -26.94
C PHE A 524 21.35 17.79 -27.99
N VAL A 525 20.09 18.14 -27.74
CA VAL A 525 18.97 17.95 -28.69
C VAL A 525 18.78 19.19 -29.57
N TYR A 526 18.15 19.04 -30.74
CA TYR A 526 17.71 20.18 -31.52
C TYR A 526 16.54 20.90 -30.84
N ASP A 527 16.54 22.23 -30.92
CA ASP A 527 15.39 23.07 -30.55
C ASP A 527 14.20 22.71 -31.45
N TYR A 528 13.21 22.03 -30.87
CA TYR A 528 12.10 21.39 -31.59
C TYR A 528 11.18 22.39 -32.31
N GLU A 529 10.96 23.57 -31.74
CA GLU A 529 10.18 24.64 -32.39
C GLU A 529 10.94 25.22 -33.60
N LYS A 530 12.28 25.36 -33.49
CA LYS A 530 13.11 25.76 -34.63
C LYS A 530 13.30 24.65 -35.67
N TYR A 531 13.20 23.39 -35.28
CA TYR A 531 13.27 22.26 -36.22
C TYR A 531 12.03 22.22 -37.13
N LEU A 532 10.83 22.25 -36.54
CA LEU A 532 9.58 22.28 -37.30
C LEU A 532 9.46 23.51 -38.21
N SER A 533 9.84 24.70 -37.72
CA SER A 533 9.79 25.92 -38.53
C SER A 533 10.85 25.99 -39.64
N LYS A 534 11.91 25.16 -39.59
CA LYS A 534 12.79 24.92 -40.74
C LYS A 534 12.15 24.01 -41.78
N VAL A 535 11.63 22.86 -41.38
CA VAL A 535 11.03 21.87 -42.31
C VAL A 535 9.89 22.49 -43.11
N VAL A 536 9.03 23.29 -42.47
CA VAL A 536 7.92 24.03 -43.11
C VAL A 536 8.39 25.21 -43.98
N SER A 537 9.70 25.50 -44.04
CA SER A 537 10.31 26.53 -44.90
C SER A 537 11.14 25.98 -46.06
N GLU A 538 11.25 24.65 -46.17
CA GLU A 538 12.00 23.94 -47.23
C GLU A 538 11.07 23.11 -48.16
N GLU A 539 9.74 23.21 -47.99
CA GLU A 539 8.67 22.81 -48.93
C GLU A 539 8.07 24.02 -49.70
#